data_AF-A0A971QM52-F1
#
_entry.id   AF-A0A971QM52-F1
#
_cell.length_a   1.000
_cell.length_b   1.000
_cell.length_c   1.000
_cell.angle_alpha   90.00
_cell.angle_beta   90.00
_cell.angle_gamma   90.00
#
_symmetry.space_group_name_H-M   'P 1'
#
loop_
_entity.id
_entity.type
_entity.pdbx_description
1 polymer ?
#
loop_
_entity_poly.entity_id
_entity_poly.type
_entity_poly.pdbx_seq_one_letter_code
_entity_poly.pdbx_strand_id
1 'polypeptide(L)'
;MKKLTTIKMSAVGILIAMSLQASAQNAPVRTSYAPYFTEAKAGAKAPDADGFIQRWLLLEPIKNSLRSNAGFTEEYIRGEVYTDYFPNQFTVVPKNGDKVTVNDVELKWHALDATNFNAKLFRFAGMVEKDVYGVTFWAVTVIDCPEEIKDVRMAVGSNSASMWWVNGEEEVCLFGDRRMVMDDCVSERLTLKKGVNIIRGFVINGPGMSDMCVRFIDDAGNPIKNYTINLGKAGN
;
A
#
# COMPACT_ATOMS: atom_id res chain seq x y z
N MET A 1 45.08 -77.26 -16.65
CA MET A 1 44.18 -76.26 -16.02
C MET A 1 44.17 -75.01 -16.89
N LYS A 2 42.96 -74.48 -17.16
CA LYS A 2 42.68 -73.43 -18.14
C LYS A 2 43.21 -72.04 -17.70
N LYS A 3 43.85 -71.29 -18.59
CA LYS A 3 43.24 -70.15 -19.32
C LYS A 3 44.28 -69.39 -20.15
N LEU A 4 43.98 -69.26 -21.44
CA LEU A 4 44.51 -68.24 -22.36
C LEU A 4 44.14 -66.85 -21.84
N THR A 5 45.06 -65.90 -21.97
CA THR A 5 44.75 -64.46 -21.96
C THR A 5 45.17 -63.86 -23.30
N THR A 6 44.16 -63.58 -24.11
CA THR A 6 44.23 -62.84 -25.37
C THR A 6 44.09 -61.35 -25.08
N ILE A 7 45.00 -60.54 -25.63
CA ILE A 7 44.88 -59.08 -25.68
C ILE A 7 43.92 -58.71 -26.81
N LYS A 8 42.91 -57.88 -26.54
CA LYS A 8 42.18 -57.13 -27.58
C LYS A 8 42.03 -55.67 -27.18
N MET A 9 42.51 -54.81 -28.09
CA MET A 9 42.25 -53.37 -28.15
C MET A 9 40.77 -53.08 -27.93
N SER A 10 40.48 -52.14 -27.03
CA SER A 10 39.13 -51.57 -26.88
C SER A 10 39.09 -50.19 -27.50
N ALA A 11 38.18 -50.05 -28.46
CA ALA A 11 37.82 -48.80 -29.11
C ALA A 11 37.04 -47.90 -28.13
N VAL A 12 37.30 -46.61 -28.27
CA VAL A 12 36.68 -45.51 -27.53
C VAL A 12 35.21 -45.37 -27.94
N GLY A 13 34.31 -45.43 -26.96
CA GLY A 13 32.90 -45.06 -27.11
C GLY A 13 32.59 -43.86 -26.21
N ILE A 14 32.39 -42.68 -26.80
CA ILE A 14 31.92 -41.49 -26.10
C ILE A 14 30.40 -41.62 -25.92
N LEU A 15 29.95 -41.69 -24.67
CA LEU A 15 28.53 -41.68 -24.30
C LEU A 15 28.13 -40.23 -23.97
N ILE A 16 27.29 -39.62 -24.80
CA ILE A 16 26.66 -38.33 -24.48
C ILE A 16 25.40 -38.63 -23.65
N ALA A 17 25.46 -38.33 -22.35
CA ALA A 17 24.28 -38.38 -21.49
C ALA A 17 23.41 -37.13 -21.74
N MET A 18 22.26 -37.30 -22.38
CA MET A 18 21.21 -36.27 -22.40
C MET A 18 20.51 -36.27 -21.03
N SER A 19 20.82 -35.29 -20.18
CA SER A 19 20.02 -35.01 -18.99
C SER A 19 18.73 -34.30 -19.39
N LEU A 20 17.60 -34.99 -19.28
CA LEU A 20 16.28 -34.38 -19.22
C LEU A 20 16.17 -33.62 -17.89
N GLN A 21 16.52 -32.34 -17.89
CA GLN A 21 16.09 -31.43 -16.84
C GLN A 21 14.64 -31.08 -17.12
N ALA A 22 13.73 -31.71 -16.35
CA ALA A 22 12.38 -31.23 -16.23
C ALA A 22 12.44 -29.79 -15.71
N SER A 23 12.08 -28.83 -16.55
CA SER A 23 11.82 -27.47 -16.11
C SER A 23 10.67 -27.55 -15.10
N ALA A 24 10.97 -27.27 -13.83
CA ALA A 24 9.94 -26.92 -12.87
C ALA A 24 9.17 -25.76 -13.49
N GLN A 25 7.93 -26.02 -13.91
CA GLN A 25 7.02 -24.96 -14.30
C GLN A 25 6.93 -24.01 -13.11
N ASN A 26 7.38 -22.77 -13.30
CA ASN A 26 7.11 -21.68 -12.38
C ASN A 26 5.59 -21.61 -12.23
N ALA A 27 5.05 -22.22 -11.18
CA ALA A 27 3.70 -21.90 -10.75
C ALA A 27 3.68 -20.38 -10.53
N PRO A 28 2.70 -19.64 -11.07
CA PRO A 28 2.60 -18.22 -10.75
C PRO A 28 2.51 -18.12 -9.23
N VAL A 29 3.39 -17.33 -8.63
CA VAL A 29 3.23 -16.90 -7.23
C VAL A 29 1.90 -16.16 -7.19
N ARG A 30 0.82 -16.88 -6.86
CA ARG A 30 -0.50 -16.30 -6.63
C ARG A 30 -0.49 -15.70 -5.23
N THR A 31 0.13 -14.54 -5.08
CA THR A 31 -0.26 -13.60 -4.02
C THR A 31 -1.59 -12.98 -4.45
N SER A 32 -2.65 -13.77 -4.34
CA SER A 32 -4.00 -13.25 -4.56
C SER A 32 -4.30 -12.24 -3.46
N TYR A 33 -4.45 -10.97 -3.84
CA TYR A 33 -4.89 -9.88 -2.96
C TYR A 33 -6.31 -10.10 -2.37
N ALA A 34 -7.05 -11.08 -2.91
CA ALA A 34 -8.39 -11.44 -2.45
C ALA A 34 -8.40 -12.03 -1.01
N PRO A 35 -9.51 -11.88 -0.27
CA PRO A 35 -10.74 -11.19 -0.65
C PRO A 35 -10.70 -9.67 -0.42
N TYR A 36 -9.60 -9.11 0.09
CA TYR A 36 -9.57 -7.75 0.63
C TYR A 36 -9.21 -6.68 -0.38
N PHE A 37 -8.44 -7.06 -1.40
CA PHE A 37 -8.03 -6.16 -2.47
C PHE A 37 -8.12 -6.86 -3.83
N THR A 38 -8.23 -6.04 -4.86
CA THR A 38 -7.95 -6.41 -6.25
C THR A 38 -6.90 -5.46 -6.81
N GLU A 39 -6.17 -5.86 -7.84
CA GLU A 39 -5.28 -4.94 -8.54
C GLU A 39 -6.08 -3.78 -9.14
N ALA A 40 -5.59 -2.55 -8.96
CA ALA A 40 -6.22 -1.38 -9.52
C ALA A 40 -6.07 -1.36 -11.04
N LYS A 41 -7.19 -1.21 -11.74
CA LYS A 41 -7.19 -1.04 -13.21
C LYS A 41 -6.79 0.39 -13.58
N ALA A 42 -6.18 0.54 -14.76
CA ALA A 42 -5.93 1.85 -15.35
C ALA A 42 -7.23 2.66 -15.50
N GLY A 43 -7.13 3.98 -15.41
CA GLY A 43 -8.24 4.91 -15.61
C GLY A 43 -8.96 5.33 -14.33
N ALA A 44 -10.07 6.05 -14.54
CA ALA A 44 -10.88 6.63 -13.49
C ALA A 44 -11.79 5.58 -12.82
N LYS A 45 -11.92 5.68 -11.49
CA LYS A 45 -12.88 4.94 -10.67
C LYS A 45 -13.64 5.92 -9.79
N ALA A 46 -14.97 5.82 -9.73
CA ALA A 46 -15.74 6.60 -8.76
C ALA A 46 -15.43 6.12 -7.33
N PRO A 47 -15.56 6.99 -6.30
CA PRO A 47 -15.66 6.49 -4.93
C PRO A 47 -16.86 5.53 -4.80
N ASP A 48 -16.92 4.77 -3.71
CA ASP A 48 -18.04 3.85 -3.52
C ASP A 48 -19.38 4.58 -3.27
N ALA A 49 -20.44 3.82 -3.03
CA ALA A 49 -21.79 4.37 -2.85
C ALA A 49 -21.87 5.38 -1.69
N ASP A 50 -21.05 5.19 -0.66
CA ASP A 50 -20.94 5.99 0.55
C ASP A 50 -19.77 7.00 0.49
N GLY A 51 -19.15 7.17 -0.68
CA GLY A 51 -18.11 8.16 -0.92
C GLY A 51 -16.69 7.74 -0.51
N PHE A 52 -16.47 6.50 -0.09
CA PHE A 52 -15.15 6.04 0.32
C PHE A 52 -14.20 5.85 -0.86
N ILE A 53 -12.97 6.27 -0.62
CA ILE A 53 -11.85 6.09 -1.52
C ILE A 53 -11.33 4.67 -1.35
N GLN A 54 -11.50 3.87 -2.41
CA GLN A 54 -11.07 2.48 -2.42
C GLN A 54 -9.77 2.24 -3.18
N ARG A 55 -9.34 3.17 -4.04
CA ARG A 55 -8.17 2.99 -4.91
C ARG A 55 -6.96 3.69 -4.32
N TRP A 56 -5.88 2.93 -4.09
CA TRP A 56 -4.69 3.40 -3.39
C TRP A 56 -3.41 2.87 -4.05
N LEU A 57 -2.37 3.68 -3.98
CA LEU A 57 -0.97 3.23 -4.02
C LEU A 57 -0.55 2.98 -2.57
N LEU A 58 -0.26 1.73 -2.24
CA LEU A 58 0.17 1.30 -0.91
C LEU A 58 1.64 0.87 -0.97
N LEU A 59 2.49 1.48 -0.16
CA LEU A 59 3.84 1.00 0.04
C LEU A 59 3.81 -0.23 0.95
N GLU A 60 4.61 -1.25 0.63
CA GLU A 60 4.91 -2.34 1.56
C GLU A 60 5.30 -1.79 2.95
N PRO A 61 4.89 -2.43 4.05
CA PRO A 61 5.09 -1.86 5.39
C PRO A 61 6.57 -1.62 5.68
N ILE A 62 6.85 -0.44 6.24
CA ILE A 62 8.14 -0.12 6.84
C ILE A 62 8.15 -0.72 8.24
N LYS A 63 9.11 -1.61 8.50
CA LYS A 63 9.31 -2.20 9.83
C LYS A 63 9.82 -1.15 10.81
N ASN A 64 9.25 -1.15 12.01
CA ASN A 64 9.73 -0.41 13.16
C ASN A 64 9.86 -1.37 14.38
N SER A 65 10.31 -0.85 15.52
CA SER A 65 10.57 -1.64 16.75
C SER A 65 9.42 -1.57 17.76
N LEU A 66 8.26 -1.07 17.37
CA LEU A 66 7.11 -0.86 18.26
C LEU A 66 6.54 -2.18 18.77
N ARG A 67 6.30 -2.25 20.09
CA ARG A 67 5.67 -3.39 20.75
C ARG A 67 4.35 -3.04 21.46
N SER A 68 3.95 -1.77 21.43
CA SER A 68 2.73 -1.25 22.06
C SER A 68 2.24 0.00 21.34
N ASN A 69 0.93 0.24 21.36
CA ASN A 69 0.30 1.46 20.86
C ASN A 69 0.16 2.55 21.95
N ALA A 70 0.44 2.23 23.21
CA ALA A 70 0.22 3.14 24.35
C ALA A 70 1.00 4.46 24.25
N GLY A 71 2.10 4.48 23.47
CA GLY A 71 2.96 5.64 23.27
C GLY A 71 2.63 6.49 22.05
N PHE A 72 1.50 6.27 21.37
CA PHE A 72 1.11 7.04 20.18
C PHE A 72 0.59 8.44 20.52
N THR A 73 1.41 9.22 21.22
CA THR A 73 1.20 10.65 21.45
C THR A 73 1.43 11.43 20.16
N GLU A 74 0.92 12.66 20.09
CA GLU A 74 1.17 13.55 18.95
C GLU A 74 2.67 13.73 18.69
N GLU A 75 3.46 14.01 19.73
CA GLU A 75 4.91 14.19 19.62
C GLU A 75 5.59 12.96 18.99
N TYR A 76 5.23 11.76 19.46
CA TYR A 76 5.79 10.52 18.93
C TYR A 76 5.42 10.33 17.45
N ILE A 77 4.14 10.47 17.10
CA ILE A 77 3.65 10.25 15.74
C ILE A 77 4.24 11.25 14.76
N ARG A 78 4.34 12.52 15.15
CA ARG A 78 5.02 13.54 14.32
C ARG A 78 6.50 13.23 14.16
N GLY A 79 7.18 12.78 15.22
CA GLY A 79 8.58 12.34 15.15
C GLY A 79 8.80 11.19 14.15
N GLU A 80 7.91 10.19 14.14
CA GLU A 80 7.97 9.09 13.16
C GLU A 80 7.67 9.58 11.74
N VAL A 81 6.60 10.38 11.54
CA VAL A 81 6.19 10.88 10.23
C VAL A 81 7.27 11.72 9.55
N TYR A 82 7.95 12.59 10.30
CA TYR A 82 9.00 13.48 9.76
C TYR A 82 10.39 12.85 9.80
N THR A 83 10.50 11.57 10.13
CA THR A 83 11.69 10.79 9.81
C THR A 83 11.74 10.60 8.29
N ASP A 84 12.87 10.96 7.67
CA ASP A 84 13.09 10.77 6.23
C ASP A 84 13.30 9.28 5.91
N TYR A 85 12.22 8.57 5.55
CA TYR A 85 12.27 7.16 5.18
C TYR A 85 12.78 6.94 3.75
N PHE A 86 12.36 7.80 2.82
CA PHE A 86 12.73 7.72 1.41
C PHE A 86 12.68 9.10 0.74
N PRO A 87 13.42 9.32 -0.35
CA PRO A 87 13.45 10.62 -1.04
C PRO A 87 12.05 11.09 -1.42
N ASN A 88 11.78 12.38 -1.19
CA ASN A 88 10.54 13.04 -1.60
C ASN A 88 9.27 12.45 -0.96
N GLN A 89 9.33 11.89 0.26
CA GLN A 89 8.18 11.17 0.85
C GLN A 89 6.86 11.96 0.90
N PHE A 90 6.93 13.29 1.03
CA PHE A 90 5.76 14.16 1.04
C PHE A 90 5.34 14.68 -0.35
N THR A 91 6.16 14.50 -1.39
CA THR A 91 5.94 15.09 -2.71
C THR A 91 5.83 14.06 -3.84
N VAL A 92 6.40 12.85 -3.67
CA VAL A 92 6.33 11.78 -4.65
C VAL A 92 4.88 11.33 -4.85
N VAL A 93 4.52 11.02 -6.10
CA VAL A 93 3.34 10.23 -6.43
C VAL A 93 3.83 8.99 -7.17
N PRO A 94 3.89 7.83 -6.49
CA PRO A 94 4.51 6.63 -7.03
C PRO A 94 3.62 5.98 -8.09
N LYS A 95 4.19 5.06 -8.87
CA LYS A 95 3.48 4.17 -9.78
C LYS A 95 3.44 2.76 -9.20
N ASN A 96 2.53 1.96 -9.74
CA ASN A 96 2.49 0.54 -9.40
C ASN A 96 3.84 -0.13 -9.75
N GLY A 97 4.43 -0.84 -8.79
CA GLY A 97 5.71 -1.51 -8.95
C GLY A 97 6.94 -0.63 -8.73
N ASP A 98 6.77 0.69 -8.52
CA ASP A 98 7.88 1.54 -8.09
C ASP A 98 8.46 1.03 -6.76
N LYS A 99 9.75 1.24 -6.56
CA LYS A 99 10.50 0.75 -5.41
C LYS A 99 11.21 1.87 -4.69
N VAL A 100 11.29 1.75 -3.38
CA VAL A 100 12.11 2.60 -2.51
C VAL A 100 12.91 1.72 -1.56
N THR A 101 14.08 2.20 -1.12
CA THR A 101 14.88 1.51 -0.12
C THR A 101 14.77 2.26 1.19
N VAL A 102 14.38 1.56 2.25
CA VAL A 102 14.25 2.09 3.62
C VAL A 102 15.03 1.17 4.55
N ASN A 103 16.02 1.68 5.28
CA ASN A 103 16.87 0.90 6.19
C ASN A 103 17.44 -0.38 5.53
N ASP A 104 18.04 -0.25 4.34
CA ASP A 104 18.59 -1.35 3.52
C ASP A 104 17.57 -2.42 3.07
N VAL A 105 16.27 -2.14 3.22
CA VAL A 105 15.19 -3.01 2.74
C VAL A 105 14.50 -2.37 1.54
N GLU A 106 14.47 -3.07 0.42
CA GLU A 106 13.67 -2.69 -0.74
C GLU A 106 12.18 -2.95 -0.47
N LEU A 107 11.37 -1.91 -0.67
CA LEU A 107 9.92 -1.91 -0.51
C LEU A 107 9.27 -1.49 -1.83
N LYS A 108 8.18 -2.16 -2.19
CA LYS A 108 7.45 -1.94 -3.44
C LYS A 108 6.13 -1.21 -3.21
N TRP A 109 5.77 -0.32 -4.12
CA TRP A 109 4.44 0.30 -4.21
C TRP A 109 3.47 -0.59 -4.99
N HIS A 110 2.25 -0.70 -4.49
CA HIS A 110 1.19 -1.53 -5.08
C HIS A 110 -0.05 -0.69 -5.34
N ALA A 111 -0.54 -0.70 -6.58
CA ALA A 111 -1.81 -0.06 -6.93
C ALA A 111 -2.97 -1.04 -6.72
N LEU A 112 -3.78 -0.80 -5.70
CA LEU A 112 -4.82 -1.71 -5.23
C LEU A 112 -6.17 -1.00 -5.09
N ASP A 113 -7.23 -1.72 -5.41
CA ASP A 113 -8.61 -1.40 -5.08
C ASP A 113 -9.02 -2.23 -3.85
N ALA A 114 -9.33 -1.56 -2.73
CA ALA A 114 -9.98 -2.20 -1.60
C ALA A 114 -11.37 -2.71 -2.01
N THR A 115 -11.74 -3.91 -1.54
CA THR A 115 -13.03 -4.51 -1.84
C THR A 115 -14.16 -4.01 -0.93
N ASN A 116 -13.81 -3.36 0.19
CA ASN A 116 -14.74 -2.75 1.14
C ASN A 116 -14.46 -1.25 1.29
N PHE A 117 -15.23 -0.55 2.12
CA PHE A 117 -15.04 0.89 2.42
C PHE A 117 -13.68 1.19 3.05
N ASN A 118 -13.04 0.20 3.67
CA ASN A 118 -11.74 0.33 4.31
C ASN A 118 -10.67 -0.56 3.68
N ALA A 119 -9.45 -0.03 3.58
CA ALA A 119 -8.26 -0.78 3.21
C ALA A 119 -7.74 -1.56 4.43
N LYS A 120 -7.63 -2.89 4.28
CA LYS A 120 -7.16 -3.80 5.33
C LYS A 120 -5.64 -3.92 5.34
N LEU A 121 -4.93 -2.94 5.89
CA LEU A 121 -3.46 -2.83 5.84
C LEU A 121 -2.74 -4.02 6.49
N PHE A 122 -3.25 -4.55 7.60
CA PHE A 122 -2.74 -5.77 8.22
C PHE A 122 -2.79 -6.98 7.27
N ARG A 123 -3.88 -7.10 6.50
CA ARG A 123 -4.04 -8.17 5.51
C ARG A 123 -3.13 -7.95 4.32
N PHE A 124 -3.01 -6.70 3.86
CA PHE A 124 -2.06 -6.33 2.80
C PHE A 124 -0.62 -6.72 3.18
N ALA A 125 -0.15 -6.34 4.37
CA ALA A 125 1.19 -6.69 4.86
C ALA A 125 1.45 -8.21 4.84
N GLY A 126 0.49 -9.01 5.29
CA GLY A 126 0.59 -10.47 5.24
C GLY A 126 0.60 -11.04 3.81
N MET A 127 -0.17 -10.45 2.88
CA MET A 127 -0.20 -10.89 1.47
C MET A 127 1.10 -10.59 0.72
N VAL A 128 1.80 -9.53 1.10
CA VAL A 128 3.11 -9.18 0.53
C VAL A 128 4.27 -9.78 1.33
N GLU A 129 3.98 -10.71 2.25
CA GLU A 129 4.95 -11.48 3.04
C GLU A 129 5.90 -10.60 3.86
N LYS A 130 5.38 -9.49 4.43
CA LYS A 130 6.13 -8.58 5.31
C LYS A 130 5.63 -8.67 6.75
N ASP A 131 6.37 -8.03 7.68
CA ASP A 131 5.94 -7.88 9.06
C ASP A 131 4.54 -7.24 9.13
N VAL A 132 3.70 -7.72 10.06
CA VAL A 132 2.32 -7.24 10.24
C VAL A 132 2.14 -6.44 11.54
N TYR A 133 3.15 -6.45 12.42
CA TYR A 133 3.18 -5.73 13.69
C TYR A 133 4.46 -4.91 13.78
N GLY A 134 4.39 -3.80 14.50
CA GLY A 134 5.50 -2.84 14.55
C GLY A 134 5.80 -2.34 13.16
N VAL A 135 4.77 -1.79 12.50
CA VAL A 135 4.88 -1.35 11.11
C VAL A 135 4.22 -0.01 10.88
N THR A 136 4.71 0.65 9.85
CA THR A 136 4.21 1.90 9.33
C THR A 136 3.88 1.72 7.85
N PHE A 137 2.79 2.33 7.40
CA PHE A 137 2.33 2.31 6.02
C PHE A 137 2.28 3.73 5.47
N TRP A 138 2.68 3.86 4.21
CA TRP A 138 2.38 5.02 3.39
C TRP A 138 1.32 4.66 2.34
N ALA A 139 0.32 5.52 2.24
CA ALA A 139 -0.75 5.42 1.28
C ALA A 139 -0.84 6.72 0.46
N VAL A 140 -0.98 6.59 -0.86
CA VAL A 140 -1.18 7.72 -1.75
C VAL A 140 -2.38 7.44 -2.65
N THR A 141 -3.22 8.43 -2.88
CA THR A 141 -4.19 8.37 -3.98
C THR A 141 -4.26 9.70 -4.72
N VAL A 142 -4.87 9.65 -5.89
CA VAL A 142 -5.00 10.76 -6.81
C VAL A 142 -6.46 10.88 -7.15
N ILE A 143 -7.10 11.97 -6.73
CA ILE A 143 -8.46 12.28 -7.15
C ILE A 143 -8.43 13.38 -8.21
N ASP A 144 -9.38 13.35 -9.11
CA ASP A 144 -9.57 14.33 -10.17
C ASP A 144 -10.98 14.89 -10.10
N CYS A 145 -11.07 16.19 -9.83
CA CYS A 145 -12.33 16.90 -9.71
C CYS A 145 -12.65 17.63 -11.04
N PRO A 146 -13.84 17.46 -11.63
CA PRO A 146 -14.22 18.16 -12.86
C PRO A 146 -14.36 19.68 -12.65
N GLU A 147 -14.63 20.08 -11.41
CA GLU A 147 -14.77 21.46 -10.94
C GLU A 147 -14.16 21.60 -9.54
N GLU A 148 -14.03 22.84 -9.06
CA GLU A 148 -13.63 23.10 -7.68
C GLU A 148 -14.77 22.77 -6.73
N ILE A 149 -14.46 22.10 -5.62
CA ILE A 149 -15.44 21.69 -4.61
C ILE A 149 -15.03 22.31 -3.28
N LYS A 150 -15.80 23.31 -2.84
CA LYS A 150 -15.56 24.07 -1.62
C LYS A 150 -16.29 23.46 -0.44
N ASP A 151 -15.89 23.89 0.76
CA ASP A 151 -16.61 23.59 2.00
C ASP A 151 -16.80 22.09 2.26
N VAL A 152 -15.82 21.29 1.84
CA VAL A 152 -15.79 19.85 2.13
C VAL A 152 -14.90 19.60 3.33
N ARG A 153 -15.03 18.43 3.93
CA ARG A 153 -14.13 17.93 4.97
C ARG A 153 -13.61 16.54 4.60
N MET A 154 -12.36 16.27 4.92
CA MET A 154 -11.78 14.93 4.87
C MET A 154 -12.20 14.19 6.13
N ALA A 155 -12.91 13.07 5.98
CA ALA A 155 -13.28 12.18 7.07
C ALA A 155 -12.44 10.91 7.01
N VAL A 156 -11.86 10.53 8.15
CA VAL A 156 -10.86 9.48 8.25
C VAL A 156 -11.15 8.57 9.42
N GLY A 157 -11.00 7.26 9.18
CA GLY A 157 -10.90 6.25 10.23
C GLY A 157 -9.61 5.45 10.07
N SER A 158 -8.93 5.13 11.17
CA SER A 158 -7.73 4.29 11.14
C SER A 158 -7.56 3.44 12.39
N ASN A 159 -6.82 2.34 12.26
CA ASN A 159 -6.22 1.61 13.37
C ASN A 159 -4.71 1.44 13.10
N SER A 160 -3.81 1.85 14.00
CA SER A 160 -4.07 2.67 15.19
C SER A 160 -3.98 4.16 14.86
N ALA A 161 -2.79 4.75 14.93
CA ALA A 161 -2.61 6.19 14.71
C ALA A 161 -2.31 6.50 13.24
N SER A 162 -2.65 7.71 12.80
CA SER A 162 -2.38 8.14 11.42
C SER A 162 -2.37 9.65 11.25
N MET A 163 -1.72 10.12 10.19
CA MET A 163 -1.73 11.51 9.74
C MET A 163 -2.04 11.58 8.25
N TRP A 164 -2.71 12.64 7.83
CA TRP A 164 -3.26 12.75 6.48
C TRP A 164 -3.09 14.14 5.89
N TRP A 165 -2.83 14.17 4.58
CA TRP A 165 -2.60 15.40 3.83
C TRP A 165 -3.41 15.43 2.54
N VAL A 166 -3.84 16.64 2.17
CA VAL A 166 -4.40 16.96 0.85
C VAL A 166 -3.51 18.01 0.20
N ASN A 167 -2.98 17.71 -0.98
CA ASN A 167 -2.08 18.59 -1.74
C ASN A 167 -0.83 19.07 -0.97
N GLY A 168 -0.42 18.36 0.07
CA GLY A 168 0.73 18.71 0.91
C GLY A 168 0.36 19.47 2.19
N GLU A 169 -0.89 19.91 2.32
CA GLU A 169 -1.42 20.51 3.55
C GLU A 169 -1.89 19.41 4.49
N GLU A 170 -1.58 19.52 5.78
CA GLU A 170 -2.03 18.58 6.82
C GLU A 170 -3.50 18.84 7.15
N GLU A 171 -4.32 17.78 7.13
CA GLU A 171 -5.79 17.91 7.26
C GLU A 171 -6.37 17.15 8.44
N VAL A 172 -5.87 15.93 8.71
CA VAL A 172 -6.42 15.07 9.77
C VAL A 172 -5.31 14.30 10.48
N CYS A 173 -5.37 14.32 11.81
CA CYS A 173 -4.51 13.52 12.67
C CYS A 173 -5.35 12.64 13.60
N LEU A 174 -4.97 11.38 13.75
CA LEU A 174 -5.54 10.43 14.68
C LEU A 174 -4.41 9.91 15.57
N PHE A 175 -4.39 10.34 16.84
CA PHE A 175 -3.41 9.91 17.83
C PHE A 175 -4.01 8.92 18.84
N GLY A 176 -3.13 8.17 19.51
CA GLY A 176 -3.45 7.18 20.53
C GLY A 176 -3.63 5.75 20.00
N ASP A 177 -3.92 4.84 20.93
CA ASP A 177 -4.36 3.47 20.62
C ASP A 177 -5.85 3.49 20.25
N ARG A 178 -6.14 3.43 18.95
CA ARG A 178 -7.48 3.66 18.39
C ARG A 178 -8.00 2.42 17.71
N ARG A 179 -9.31 2.20 17.77
CA ARG A 179 -9.99 1.20 16.92
C ARG A 179 -10.34 1.83 15.58
N MET A 180 -10.45 1.01 14.53
CA MET A 180 -11.00 1.51 13.27
C MET A 180 -12.49 1.84 13.47
N VAL A 181 -12.80 3.14 13.37
CA VAL A 181 -14.16 3.70 13.38
C VAL A 181 -14.29 4.55 12.12
N MET A 182 -15.41 4.41 11.41
CA MET A 182 -15.69 5.25 10.24
C MET A 182 -15.81 6.71 10.66
N ASP A 183 -15.18 7.61 9.90
CA ASP A 183 -15.19 9.05 10.14
C ASP A 183 -14.79 9.46 11.58
N ASP A 184 -13.89 8.70 12.20
CA ASP A 184 -13.43 8.90 13.58
C ASP A 184 -12.86 10.31 13.81
N CYS A 185 -12.15 10.85 12.83
CA CYS A 185 -11.72 12.24 12.83
C CYS A 185 -12.04 12.90 11.48
N VAL A 186 -12.36 14.19 11.56
CA VAL A 186 -12.79 14.99 10.41
C VAL A 186 -11.97 16.28 10.39
N SER A 187 -11.47 16.66 9.21
CA SER A 187 -10.69 17.90 9.03
C SER A 187 -11.53 19.15 9.27
N GLU A 188 -10.85 20.29 9.35
CA GLU A 188 -11.48 21.57 9.06
C GLU A 188 -11.98 21.63 7.61
N ARG A 189 -12.74 22.68 7.29
CA ARG A 189 -13.21 22.90 5.91
C ARG A 189 -12.01 23.09 4.99
N LEU A 190 -12.01 22.36 3.88
CA LEU A 190 -11.01 22.46 2.83
C LEU A 190 -11.68 22.63 1.46
N THR A 191 -10.86 22.98 0.47
CA THR A 191 -11.27 23.07 -0.93
C THR A 191 -10.51 22.05 -1.76
N LEU A 192 -11.25 21.19 -2.47
CA LEU A 192 -10.69 20.36 -3.53
C LEU A 192 -10.61 21.20 -4.80
N LYS A 193 -9.40 21.41 -5.32
CA LYS A 193 -9.22 22.21 -6.53
C LYS A 193 -9.77 21.47 -7.74
N LYS A 194 -10.19 22.23 -8.76
CA LYS A 194 -10.45 21.65 -10.08
C LYS A 194 -9.21 20.92 -10.59
N GLY A 195 -9.40 19.71 -11.11
CA GLY A 195 -8.34 18.82 -11.58
C GLY A 195 -7.77 17.94 -10.46
N VAL A 196 -6.47 17.65 -10.55
CA VAL A 196 -5.79 16.66 -9.72
C VAL A 196 -5.61 17.16 -8.28
N ASN A 197 -6.08 16.40 -7.29
CA ASN A 197 -5.72 16.56 -5.89
C ASN A 197 -5.02 15.28 -5.40
N ILE A 198 -3.92 15.45 -4.67
CA ILE A 198 -3.17 14.32 -4.12
C ILE A 198 -3.50 14.14 -2.65
N ILE A 199 -3.83 12.93 -2.26
CA ILE A 199 -4.13 12.58 -0.88
C ILE A 199 -3.03 11.63 -0.41
N ARG A 200 -2.46 11.91 0.76
CA ARG A 200 -1.45 11.06 1.39
C ARG A 200 -1.87 10.70 2.80
N GLY A 201 -1.55 9.47 3.19
CA GLY A 201 -1.76 8.96 4.52
C GLY A 201 -0.52 8.26 5.04
N PHE A 202 -0.23 8.49 6.31
CA PHE A 202 0.71 7.73 7.10
C PHE A 202 -0.08 6.99 8.18
N VAL A 203 0.07 5.68 8.27
CA VAL A 203 -0.62 4.86 9.29
C VAL A 203 0.41 4.03 10.05
N ILE A 204 0.39 4.07 11.38
CA ILE A 204 1.34 3.34 12.23
C ILE A 204 0.62 2.47 13.24
N ASN A 205 1.17 1.28 13.45
CA ASN A 205 0.64 0.32 14.40
C ASN A 205 1.74 -0.56 15.01
N GLY A 206 1.69 -0.72 16.33
CA GLY A 206 2.48 -1.70 17.07
C GLY A 206 1.81 -3.09 16.96
N PRO A 207 1.07 -3.56 17.98
CA PRO A 207 0.28 -4.78 17.89
C PRO A 207 -1.14 -4.55 17.32
N GLY A 208 -1.80 -5.62 16.88
CA GLY A 208 -3.21 -5.58 16.45
C GLY A 208 -3.40 -5.40 14.93
N MET A 209 -4.66 -5.24 14.50
CA MET A 209 -5.01 -5.13 13.08
C MET A 209 -4.98 -3.69 12.59
N SER A 210 -4.10 -3.35 11.66
CA SER A 210 -4.11 -2.04 11.02
C SER A 210 -5.08 -1.94 9.84
N ASP A 211 -5.91 -0.91 9.82
CA ASP A 211 -6.90 -0.62 8.77
C ASP A 211 -7.00 0.89 8.56
N MET A 212 -7.51 1.33 7.39
CA MET A 212 -7.81 2.75 7.14
C MET A 212 -9.03 2.93 6.22
N CYS A 213 -9.78 4.02 6.38
CA CYS A 213 -10.80 4.47 5.43
C CYS A 213 -10.80 5.99 5.33
N VAL A 214 -11.06 6.52 4.13
CA VAL A 214 -11.09 7.96 3.84
C VAL A 214 -12.23 8.27 2.89
N ARG A 215 -12.97 9.34 3.16
CA ARG A 215 -13.91 9.97 2.24
C ARG A 215 -13.93 11.48 2.40
N PHE A 216 -14.58 12.17 1.47
CA PHE A 216 -14.92 13.58 1.65
C PHE A 216 -16.42 13.71 1.93
N ILE A 217 -16.78 14.60 2.83
CA ILE A 217 -18.15 14.90 3.22
C ILE A 217 -18.45 16.40 3.14
N ASP A 218 -19.71 16.76 2.93
CA ASP A 218 -20.19 18.12 3.11
C ASP A 218 -20.44 18.44 4.60
N ASP A 219 -20.88 19.66 4.88
CA ASP A 219 -21.23 20.12 6.24
C ASP A 219 -22.33 19.33 6.93
N ALA A 220 -23.22 18.69 6.16
CA ALA A 220 -24.29 17.86 6.68
C ALA A 220 -23.83 16.40 6.85
N GLY A 221 -22.57 16.07 6.55
CA GLY A 221 -22.03 14.73 6.61
C GLY A 221 -22.38 13.86 5.40
N ASN A 222 -22.95 14.44 4.33
CA ASN A 222 -23.25 13.68 3.13
C ASN A 222 -21.97 13.43 2.32
N PRO A 223 -21.82 12.25 1.68
CA PRO A 223 -20.63 11.94 0.93
C PRO A 223 -20.50 12.77 -0.36
N ILE A 224 -19.33 13.36 -0.55
CA ILE A 224 -18.91 13.99 -1.80
C ILE A 224 -18.48 12.90 -2.78
N LYS A 225 -19.12 12.87 -3.96
CA LYS A 225 -18.90 11.82 -4.97
C LYS A 225 -18.59 12.35 -6.37
N ASN A 226 -18.63 13.66 -6.57
CA ASN A 226 -18.37 14.33 -7.86
C ASN A 226 -16.86 14.46 -8.14
N TYR A 227 -16.10 13.38 -7.96
CA TYR A 227 -14.71 13.26 -8.36
C TYR A 227 -14.43 11.81 -8.79
N THR A 228 -13.30 11.60 -9.45
CA THR A 228 -12.82 10.26 -9.77
C THR A 228 -11.46 10.00 -9.16
N ILE A 229 -11.15 8.74 -8.86
CA ILE A 229 -9.86 8.30 -8.37
C ILE A 229 -9.07 7.73 -9.57
N ASN A 230 -7.94 8.35 -9.91
CA ASN A 230 -7.14 8.00 -11.08
C ASN A 230 -5.65 8.16 -10.81
N LEU A 231 -5.00 7.05 -10.44
CA LEU A 231 -3.58 7.00 -10.08
C LEU A 231 -2.64 7.42 -11.22
N GLY A 232 -3.07 7.28 -12.48
CA GLY A 232 -2.26 7.65 -13.65
C GLY A 232 -2.29 9.13 -14.00
N LYS A 233 -3.11 9.95 -13.32
CA LYS A 233 -3.26 11.38 -13.64
C LYS A 233 -2.22 12.28 -12.98
N ALA A 234 -1.55 11.79 -11.94
CA ALA A 234 -0.43 12.48 -11.32
C ALA A 234 0.84 12.19 -12.12
N GLY A 235 1.02 12.88 -13.24
CA GLY A 235 2.18 12.69 -14.10
C GLY A 235 1.91 13.05 -15.56
N ASN A 236 1.94 14.35 -15.84
CA ASN A 236 2.44 14.96 -17.07
C ASN A 236 3.15 16.25 -16.66
#